data_AF-A0A1G8S686-F1
#
_entry.id   AF-A0A1G8S686-F1
#
_cell.length_a   1.000
_cell.length_b   1.000
_cell.length_c   1.000
_cell.angle_alpha   90.00
_cell.angle_beta   90.00
_cell.angle_gamma   90.00
#
_symmetry.space_group_name_H-M   'P 1'
#
loop_
_entity.id
_entity.type
_entity.pdbx_description
1 polymer ?
#
loop_
_entity_poly.entity_id
_entity_poly.type
_entity_poly.pdbx_seq_one_letter_code
_entity_poly.pdbx_strand_id
1 'polypeptide(L)'
;MTLKLADIPDHEGFVAPVLPGGELSPSPSAFTKDFVGYQATCSCGWTDRRRYPATPEGAKEAEYRWWSRHAAPTSAQAPPNWLVVKSDLLCRQIVNLTGERPLAALALLAQVESWQRTLLDQAVTAARKNGASWAEVGQAMGVSKQSAHERFKDHVDA
;
A
#
# COMPACT_ATOMS: atom_id res chain seq x y z
N MET A 1 -9.26 10.72 -17.00
CA MET A 1 -9.97 10.42 -15.73
C MET A 1 -8.96 9.85 -14.76
N THR A 2 -8.96 10.31 -13.51
CA THR A 2 -8.14 9.75 -12.44
C THR A 2 -8.94 8.78 -11.58
N LEU A 3 -8.25 7.74 -11.11
CA LEU A 3 -8.80 6.56 -10.46
C LEU A 3 -8.17 6.46 -9.07
N LYS A 4 -8.99 6.31 -8.04
CA LYS A 4 -8.52 6.22 -6.65
C LYS A 4 -9.14 5.01 -5.98
N LEU A 5 -8.35 4.37 -5.14
CA LEU A 5 -8.82 3.32 -4.25
C LEU A 5 -8.50 3.75 -2.82
N ALA A 6 -9.52 3.77 -1.95
CA ALA A 6 -9.43 4.38 -0.61
C ALA A 6 -8.38 3.74 0.30
N ASP A 7 -8.01 2.48 0.02
CA ASP A 7 -7.10 1.67 0.83
C ASP A 7 -5.64 1.70 0.38
N ILE A 8 -5.29 2.46 -0.68
CA ILE A 8 -3.90 2.66 -1.11
C ILE A 8 -3.57 4.17 -1.17
N PRO A 9 -3.02 4.75 -0.08
CA PRO A 9 -2.61 6.15 -0.09
C PRO A 9 -1.56 6.40 -1.18
N ASP A 10 -1.59 7.59 -1.77
CA ASP A 10 -0.67 8.06 -2.81
C ASP A 10 -0.65 7.24 -4.13
N HIS A 11 -1.67 6.40 -4.34
CA HIS A 11 -1.87 5.63 -5.58
C HIS A 11 -3.07 6.18 -6.36
N GLU A 12 -2.77 7.12 -7.25
CA GLU A 12 -3.73 7.70 -8.18
C GLU A 12 -3.46 7.12 -9.58
N GLY A 13 -4.37 6.24 -10.02
CA GLY A 13 -4.35 5.63 -11.33
C GLY A 13 -4.84 6.57 -12.40
N PHE A 14 -4.33 6.42 -13.60
CA PHE A 14 -4.84 7.18 -14.73
C PHE A 14 -4.72 6.40 -16.04
N VAL A 15 -5.63 6.75 -16.95
CA VAL A 15 -5.64 6.27 -18.32
C VAL A 15 -4.88 7.31 -19.15
N ALA A 16 -3.59 7.06 -19.39
CA ALA A 16 -2.70 7.97 -20.10
C ALA A 16 -2.89 7.86 -21.62
N PRO A 17 -3.19 8.96 -22.35
CA PRO A 17 -3.15 8.96 -23.81
C PRO A 17 -1.74 8.65 -24.34
N VAL A 18 -1.66 7.78 -25.34
CA VAL A 18 -0.45 7.44 -26.08
C VAL A 18 -0.39 8.32 -27.32
N LEU A 19 0.67 9.12 -27.46
CA LEU A 19 0.91 9.96 -28.64
C LEU A 19 1.43 9.13 -29.84
N PRO A 20 1.39 9.63 -31.08
CA PRO A 20 1.87 8.90 -32.26
C PRO A 20 3.33 8.44 -32.16
N GLY A 21 4.18 9.22 -31.48
CA GLY A 21 5.57 8.86 -31.19
C GLY A 21 5.74 7.77 -30.13
N GLY A 22 4.64 7.27 -29.55
CA GLY A 22 4.63 6.26 -28.50
C GLY A 22 4.88 6.81 -27.09
N GLU A 23 5.07 8.12 -26.96
CA GLU A 23 5.18 8.82 -25.68
C GLU A 23 3.84 8.85 -24.95
N LEU A 24 3.90 8.86 -23.62
CA LEU A 24 2.73 9.04 -22.79
C LEU A 24 2.49 10.53 -22.55
N SER A 25 1.25 10.94 -22.73
CA SER A 25 0.83 12.28 -22.36
C SER A 25 0.97 12.45 -20.84
N PRO A 26 1.58 13.55 -20.36
CA PRO A 26 1.89 13.75 -18.94
C PRO A 26 0.62 13.99 -18.09
N SER A 27 -0.54 14.13 -18.73
CA SER A 27 -1.80 14.36 -18.06
C SER A 27 -2.90 13.46 -18.65
N PRO A 28 -3.76 12.87 -17.80
CA PRO A 28 -4.97 12.17 -18.24
C PRO A 28 -6.01 13.06 -18.90
N SER A 29 -5.82 14.38 -18.88
CA SER A 29 -6.67 15.37 -19.54
C SER A 29 -6.08 15.91 -20.85
N ALA A 30 -4.82 15.56 -21.15
CA ALA A 30 -4.14 16.00 -22.37
C ALA A 30 -4.51 15.09 -23.54
N PHE A 31 -5.78 15.15 -23.91
CA PHE A 31 -6.33 14.59 -25.14
C PHE A 31 -6.05 15.58 -26.28
N THR A 32 -5.06 15.28 -27.12
CA THR A 32 -4.94 15.93 -28.43
C THR A 32 -5.84 15.19 -29.42
N LYS A 33 -6.10 15.75 -30.61
CA LYS A 33 -6.80 14.99 -31.68
C LYS A 33 -5.97 13.81 -32.21
N ASP A 34 -4.71 13.71 -31.81
CA ASP A 34 -3.70 12.87 -32.45
C ASP A 34 -3.27 11.65 -31.61
N PHE A 35 -3.88 11.42 -30.43
CA PHE A 35 -3.52 10.24 -29.64
C PHE A 35 -3.97 8.95 -30.35
N VAL A 36 -3.14 7.91 -30.25
CA VAL A 36 -3.34 6.64 -30.96
C VAL A 36 -3.83 5.51 -30.04
N GLY A 37 -3.88 5.77 -28.73
CA GLY A 37 -4.36 4.79 -27.76
C GLY A 37 -4.25 5.21 -26.30
N TYR A 38 -4.45 4.25 -25.42
CA TYR A 38 -4.38 4.41 -23.97
C TYR A 38 -3.38 3.45 -23.34
N GLN A 39 -2.80 3.85 -22.22
CA GLN A 39 -1.97 3.00 -21.37
C GLN A 39 -2.31 3.26 -19.91
N ALA A 40 -2.34 2.20 -19.11
CA ALA A 40 -2.63 2.30 -17.70
C ALA A 40 -1.38 2.69 -16.91
N THR A 41 -1.50 3.68 -16.04
CA THR A 41 -0.38 4.23 -15.25
C THR A 41 -0.82 4.60 -13.85
N CYS A 42 0.13 4.84 -12.95
CA CYS A 42 -0.10 5.25 -11.57
C CYS A 42 0.91 6.32 -11.13
N SER A 43 0.51 7.20 -10.21
CA SER A 43 1.37 8.23 -9.60
C SER A 43 2.64 7.67 -8.94
N CYS A 44 2.64 6.41 -8.53
CA CYS A 44 3.82 5.73 -7.97
C CYS A 44 4.85 5.28 -9.03
N GLY A 45 4.63 5.60 -10.31
CA GLY A 45 5.51 5.24 -11.43
C GLY A 45 5.18 3.91 -12.10
N TRP A 46 4.19 3.16 -11.60
CA TRP A 46 3.73 1.95 -12.27
C TRP A 46 3.13 2.26 -13.63
N THR A 47 3.48 1.47 -14.65
CA THR A 47 2.96 1.56 -16.01
C THR A 47 2.72 0.15 -16.54
N ASP A 48 1.54 -0.11 -17.09
CA ASP A 48 1.24 -1.40 -17.73
C ASP A 48 2.09 -1.55 -18.99
N ARG A 49 2.40 -2.78 -19.40
CA ARG A 49 3.11 -3.03 -20.66
C ARG A 49 2.19 -2.95 -21.89
N ARG A 50 0.88 -3.12 -21.69
CA ARG A 50 -0.11 -3.18 -22.76
C ARG A 50 -0.69 -1.80 -23.06
N ARG A 51 -0.89 -1.56 -24.36
CA ARG A 51 -1.61 -0.39 -24.90
C ARG A 51 -2.97 -0.83 -25.42
N TYR A 52 -3.91 0.11 -25.38
CA TYR A 52 -5.30 -0.08 -25.78
C TYR A 52 -5.66 0.90 -26.89
N PRO A 53 -6.59 0.55 -27.80
CA PRO A 53 -7.03 1.45 -28.86
C PRO A 53 -7.61 2.76 -28.32
N ALA A 54 -7.59 3.81 -29.14
CA ALA A 54 -8.20 5.11 -28.86
C ALA A 54 -9.74 5.08 -28.93
N THR A 55 -10.37 4.16 -28.20
CA THR A 55 -11.83 3.99 -28.13
C THR A 55 -12.31 4.06 -26.68
N PRO A 56 -13.61 4.32 -26.44
CA PRO A 56 -14.18 4.25 -25.10
C PRO A 56 -13.94 2.90 -24.40
N GLU A 57 -13.96 1.80 -25.15
CA GLU A 57 -13.68 0.46 -24.64
C GLU A 57 -12.19 0.32 -24.27
N GLY A 58 -11.29 0.85 -25.09
CA GLY A 58 -9.86 0.88 -24.78
C GLY A 58 -9.53 1.65 -23.51
N ALA A 59 -10.25 2.75 -23.24
CA ALA A 59 -10.12 3.51 -22.00
C ALA A 59 -10.57 2.67 -20.78
N LYS A 60 -11.72 1.99 -20.86
CA LYS A 60 -12.21 1.10 -19.80
C LYS A 60 -11.27 -0.07 -19.53
N GLU A 61 -10.71 -0.66 -20.58
CA GLU A 61 -9.73 -1.75 -20.44
C GLU A 61 -8.44 -1.28 -19.76
N ALA A 62 -7.94 -0.09 -20.10
CA ALA A 62 -6.78 0.50 -19.41
C ALA A 62 -7.08 0.76 -17.92
N GLU A 63 -8.25 1.29 -17.59
CA GLU A 63 -8.71 1.47 -16.21
C GLU A 63 -8.78 0.14 -15.45
N TYR A 64 -9.43 -0.87 -16.01
CA TYR A 64 -9.53 -2.20 -15.41
C TYR A 64 -8.16 -2.83 -15.18
N ARG A 65 -7.19 -2.55 -16.06
CA ARG A 65 -5.82 -3.07 -15.96
C ARG A 65 -5.03 -2.43 -14.85
N TRP A 66 -5.14 -1.11 -14.70
CA TRP A 66 -4.62 -0.46 -13.49
C TRP A 66 -5.22 -1.08 -12.23
N TRP A 67 -6.54 -1.27 -12.18
CA TRP A 67 -7.19 -1.84 -11.01
C TRP A 67 -6.72 -3.27 -10.71
N SER A 68 -6.81 -4.16 -11.69
CA SER A 68 -6.57 -5.60 -11.50
C SER A 68 -5.10 -5.98 -11.35
N ARG A 69 -4.17 -5.26 -12.00
CA ARG A 69 -2.74 -5.61 -12.02
C ARG A 69 -1.90 -4.77 -11.07
N HIS A 70 -2.44 -3.68 -10.55
CA HIS A 70 -1.70 -2.79 -9.67
C HIS A 70 -2.49 -2.43 -8.41
N ALA A 71 -3.64 -1.76 -8.53
CA ALA A 71 -4.34 -1.23 -7.37
C ALA A 71 -4.79 -2.34 -6.39
N ALA A 72 -5.47 -3.38 -6.88
CA ALA A 72 -5.97 -4.47 -6.04
C ALA A 72 -4.84 -5.30 -5.40
N PRO A 73 -3.79 -5.73 -6.12
CA PRO A 73 -2.64 -6.40 -5.51
C PRO A 73 -1.91 -5.55 -4.47
N THR A 74 -1.74 -4.25 -4.72
CA THR A 74 -1.10 -3.33 -3.75
C THR A 74 -1.97 -3.15 -2.52
N SER A 75 -3.28 -2.97 -2.70
CA SER A 75 -4.23 -2.83 -1.59
C SER A 75 -4.31 -4.08 -0.73
N ALA A 76 -4.25 -5.27 -1.32
CA ALA A 76 -4.27 -6.53 -0.58
C ALA A 76 -3.03 -6.75 0.31
N GLN A 77 -1.92 -6.07 0.00
CA GLN A 77 -0.66 -6.14 0.77
C GLN A 77 -0.53 -5.01 1.79
N ALA A 78 -1.31 -3.94 1.66
CA ALA A 78 -1.30 -2.81 2.56
C ALA A 78 -2.30 -2.99 3.71
N PRO A 79 -2.03 -2.43 4.90
CA PRO A 79 -3.07 -2.29 5.92
C PRO A 79 -4.20 -1.39 5.39
N PRO A 80 -5.48 -1.67 5.71
CA PRO A 80 -6.60 -0.83 5.31
C PRO A 80 -6.42 0.61 5.81
N ASN A 81 -6.71 1.60 4.96
CA ASN A 81 -6.39 3.01 5.26
C ASN A 81 -7.13 3.52 6.51
N TRP A 82 -8.38 3.08 6.73
CA TRP A 82 -9.13 3.46 7.92
C TRP A 82 -8.43 3.03 9.23
N LEU A 83 -7.65 1.95 9.21
CA LEU A 83 -6.93 1.46 10.37
C LEU A 83 -5.66 2.27 10.60
N VAL A 84 -4.95 2.65 9.54
CA VAL A 84 -3.81 3.57 9.59
C VAL A 84 -4.22 4.93 10.16
N VAL A 85 -5.34 5.50 9.70
CA VAL A 85 -5.87 6.76 10.23
C VAL A 85 -6.16 6.66 11.73
N LYS A 86 -6.66 5.52 12.21
CA LYS A 86 -6.90 5.29 13.63
C LYS A 86 -5.60 5.15 14.43
N SER A 87 -4.58 4.48 13.91
CA SER A 87 -3.27 4.42 14.59
C SER A 87 -2.62 5.79 14.72
N ASP A 88 -2.70 6.62 13.67
CA ASP A 88 -2.16 7.98 13.69
C ASP A 88 -2.93 8.88 14.66
N LEU A 89 -4.25 8.73 14.73
CA LEU A 89 -5.08 9.43 15.71
C LEU A 89 -4.71 9.03 17.14
N LEU A 90 -4.56 7.73 17.42
CA LEU A 90 -4.14 7.23 18.73
C LEU A 90 -2.77 7.81 19.12
N CYS A 91 -1.79 7.79 18.21
CA CYS A 91 -0.47 8.35 18.43
C CYS A 91 -0.55 9.83 18.83
N ARG A 92 -1.29 10.65 18.06
CA ARG A 92 -1.49 12.07 18.38
C ARG A 92 -2.19 12.29 19.73
N GLN A 93 -3.18 11.47 20.05
CA GLN A 93 -3.87 11.55 21.34
C GLN A 93 -2.95 11.21 22.52
N ILE A 94 -2.06 10.22 22.36
CA ILE A 94 -1.05 9.90 23.38
C ILE A 94 -0.06 11.05 23.56
N VAL A 95 0.36 11.72 22.47
CA VAL A 95 1.22 12.90 22.54
C VAL A 95 0.54 14.02 23.35
N ASN A 96 -0.72 14.32 23.06
CA ASN A 96 -1.47 15.32 23.83
C ASN A 96 -1.62 14.92 25.31
N LEU A 97 -1.97 13.64 25.57
CA LEU A 97 -2.08 13.11 26.92
C LEU A 97 -0.76 13.19 27.69
N THR A 98 0.38 13.05 27.01
CA THR A 98 1.70 13.19 27.64
C THR A 98 1.93 14.60 28.17
N GLY A 99 1.47 15.62 27.44
CA GLY A 99 1.55 17.02 27.87
C GLY A 99 0.61 17.38 29.03
N GLU A 100 -0.56 16.74 29.09
CA GLU A 100 -1.59 17.05 30.11
C GLU A 100 -1.50 16.16 31.36
N ARG A 101 -1.21 14.86 31.19
CA ARG A 101 -1.28 13.81 32.21
C ARG A 101 -0.20 12.74 31.98
N PRO A 102 1.08 13.04 32.22
CA PRO A 102 2.20 12.16 31.83
C PRO A 102 2.16 10.76 32.45
N LEU A 103 1.74 10.62 33.71
CA LEU A 103 1.61 9.29 34.34
C LEU A 103 0.49 8.45 33.70
N ALA A 104 -0.60 9.08 33.28
CA ALA A 104 -1.68 8.38 32.56
C ALA A 104 -1.22 7.97 31.15
N ALA A 105 -0.43 8.81 30.48
CA ALA A 105 0.19 8.46 29.20
C ALA A 105 1.14 7.26 29.34
N LEU A 106 1.97 7.21 30.39
CA LEU A 106 2.84 6.06 30.68
C LEU A 106 2.03 4.77 30.91
N ALA A 107 0.94 4.83 31.68
CA ALA A 107 0.08 3.68 31.91
C ALA A 107 -0.55 3.15 30.60
N LEU A 108 -1.02 4.06 29.74
CA LEU A 108 -1.56 3.71 28.43
C LEU A 108 -0.48 3.12 27.51
N LEU A 109 0.71 3.72 27.46
CA LEU A 109 1.83 3.22 26.66
C LEU A 109 2.30 1.83 27.11
N ALA A 110 2.32 1.56 28.42
CA ALA A 110 2.62 0.22 28.94
C ALA A 110 1.57 -0.82 28.51
N GLN A 111 0.29 -0.45 28.50
CA GLN A 111 -0.76 -1.29 27.93
C GLN A 111 -0.54 -1.48 26.42
N VAL A 112 -0.14 -0.41 25.72
CA VAL A 112 0.13 -0.45 24.28
C VAL A 112 1.31 -1.36 23.93
N GLU A 113 2.33 -1.42 24.78
CA GLU A 113 3.47 -2.30 24.57
C GLU A 113 3.10 -3.77 24.83
N SER A 114 2.27 -4.04 25.84
CA SER A 114 1.87 -5.40 26.24
C SER A 114 1.15 -6.16 25.12
N TRP A 115 0.04 -5.63 24.60
CA TRP A 115 -0.69 -6.27 23.50
C TRP A 115 0.06 -6.20 22.14
N GLN A 116 0.97 -5.24 21.94
CA GLN A 116 1.71 -5.09 20.68
C GLN A 116 2.69 -6.25 20.46
N ARG A 117 3.37 -6.71 21.52
CA ARG A 117 4.24 -7.89 21.42
C ARG A 117 3.43 -9.12 20.98
N THR A 118 2.33 -9.41 21.67
CA THR A 118 1.45 -10.54 21.35
C THR A 118 0.89 -10.48 19.93
N LEU A 119 0.41 -9.31 19.50
CA LEU A 119 -0.12 -9.14 18.14
C LEU A 119 0.97 -9.30 17.08
N LEU A 120 2.19 -8.87 17.36
CA LEU A 120 3.31 -9.02 16.44
C LEU A 120 3.69 -10.49 16.25
N ASP A 121 3.78 -11.27 17.33
CA ASP A 121 4.04 -12.70 17.26
C ASP A 121 2.96 -13.42 16.44
N GLN A 122 1.68 -13.12 16.71
CA GLN A 122 0.55 -13.66 15.94
C GLN A 122 0.63 -13.32 14.46
N ALA A 123 0.97 -12.06 14.12
CA ALA A 123 1.10 -11.62 12.73
C ALA A 123 2.24 -12.34 12.00
N VAL A 124 3.39 -12.52 12.66
CA VAL A 124 4.54 -13.26 12.09
C VAL A 124 4.18 -14.72 11.87
N THR A 125 3.56 -15.38 12.86
CA THR A 125 3.11 -16.78 12.71
C THR A 125 2.10 -16.92 11.58
N ALA A 126 1.13 -16.02 11.46
CA ALA A 126 0.18 -16.01 10.35
C ALA A 126 0.86 -15.80 9.00
N ALA A 127 1.80 -14.85 8.89
CA ALA A 127 2.56 -14.60 7.67
C ALA A 127 3.37 -15.84 7.24
N ARG A 128 4.07 -16.47 8.19
CA ARG A 128 4.85 -17.70 7.96
C ARG A 128 3.97 -18.86 7.52
N LYS A 129 2.80 -19.05 8.15
CA LYS A 129 1.81 -20.07 7.77
C LYS A 129 1.28 -19.86 6.35
N ASN A 130 1.17 -18.60 5.91
CA ASN A 130 0.76 -18.22 4.56
C ASN A 130 1.92 -18.24 3.53
N GLY A 131 3.10 -18.76 3.91
CA GLY A 131 4.22 -18.97 3.01
C GLY A 131 5.21 -17.81 2.90
N ALA A 132 5.02 -16.71 3.65
CA ALA A 132 5.97 -15.60 3.64
C ALA A 132 7.35 -16.06 4.15
N SER A 133 8.41 -15.71 3.43
CA SER A 133 9.80 -15.95 3.80
C SER A 133 10.26 -15.03 4.94
N TRP A 134 11.34 -15.39 5.65
CA TRP A 134 11.97 -14.51 6.65
C TRP A 134 12.48 -13.18 6.06
N ALA A 135 12.79 -13.16 4.76
CA ALA A 135 13.18 -11.93 4.08
C ALA A 135 11.98 -10.98 3.93
N GLU A 136 10.81 -11.50 3.51
CA GLU A 136 9.57 -10.72 3.41
C GLU A 136 9.09 -10.22 4.78
N VAL A 137 9.17 -11.06 5.82
CA VAL A 137 8.86 -10.65 7.20
C VAL A 137 9.80 -9.53 7.67
N GLY A 138 11.11 -9.67 7.44
CA GLY A 138 12.08 -8.62 7.78
C GLY A 138 11.80 -7.31 7.05
N GLN A 139 11.52 -7.38 5.74
CA GLN A 139 11.17 -6.22 4.94
C GLN A 139 9.91 -5.51 5.47
N ALA A 140 8.84 -6.26 5.76
CA ALA A 140 7.59 -5.69 6.29
C ALA A 140 7.78 -4.99 7.65
N MET A 141 8.74 -5.45 8.44
CA MET A 141 9.07 -4.89 9.75
C MET A 141 10.18 -3.82 9.73
N GLY A 142 10.82 -3.58 8.59
CA GLY A 142 11.97 -2.68 8.50
C GLY A 142 13.24 -3.17 9.21
N VAL A 143 13.42 -4.50 9.34
CA VAL A 143 14.59 -5.13 9.97
C VAL A 143 15.25 -6.14 9.04
N SER A 144 16.46 -6.59 9.39
CA SER A 144 17.14 -7.63 8.60
C SER A 144 16.44 -8.99 8.71
N LYS A 145 16.60 -9.84 7.68
CA LYS A 145 16.16 -11.25 7.71
C LYS A 145 16.66 -11.99 8.95
N GLN A 146 17.92 -11.79 9.31
CA GLN A 146 18.54 -12.46 10.46
C GLN A 146 17.88 -12.01 11.76
N SER A 147 17.68 -10.70 11.94
CA SER A 147 17.02 -10.13 13.11
C SER A 147 15.58 -10.62 13.25
N ALA A 148 14.85 -10.76 12.15
CA ALA A 148 13.49 -11.33 12.17
C ALA A 148 13.52 -12.82 12.56
N HIS A 149 14.42 -13.61 11.95
CA HIS A 149 14.52 -15.04 12.23
C HIS A 149 14.90 -15.30 13.69
N GLU A 150 15.95 -14.65 14.20
CA GLU A 150 16.41 -14.80 15.58
C GLU A 150 15.31 -14.48 16.60
N ARG A 151 14.49 -13.46 16.30
CA ARG A 151 13.42 -13.00 17.19
C ARG A 151 12.21 -13.94 17.24
N PHE A 152 11.82 -14.54 16.12
CA PHE A 152 10.52 -15.21 16.00
C PHE A 152 10.58 -16.72 15.71
N LYS A 153 11.74 -17.30 15.44
CA LYS A 153 11.87 -18.74 15.12
C LYS A 153 11.17 -19.65 16.15
N ASP A 154 11.32 -19.35 17.44
CA ASP A 154 10.80 -20.20 18.52
C ASP A 154 9.28 -20.09 18.67
N HIS A 155 8.65 -19.02 18.14
CA HIS A 155 7.19 -18.81 18.18
C HIS A 155 6.45 -19.40 16.96
N VAL A 156 7.18 -19.66 15.88
CA VAL A 156 6.62 -20.16 14.61
C VAL A 156 6.69 -21.69 14.54
N ASP A 157 7.70 -22.28 15.18
CA ASP A 157 7.93 -23.73 15.22
C ASP A 157 7.21 -24.44 16.40
N ALA A 158 6.47 -23.69 17.23
CA ALA A 158 5.71 -24.18 18.39
C ALA A 158 4.22 -24.40 18.05
#